data_AF-A0A8H4JNB4-F1
#
_entry.id   AF-A0A8H4JNB4-F1
#
_cell.length_a   1.000
_cell.length_b   1.000
_cell.length_c   1.000
_cell.angle_alpha   90.00
_cell.angle_beta   90.00
_cell.angle_gamma   90.00
#
_symmetry.space_group_name_H-M   'P 1'
#
loop_
_entity.id
_entity.type
_entity.pdbx_description
1 polymer ?
#
loop_
_entity_poly.entity_id
_entity_poly.type
_entity_poly.pdbx_seq_one_letter_code
_entity_poly.pdbx_strand_id
1 'polypeptide(L)'
;MGPLAFTSAHGRVINTTEPNWWADMVYFDSINGEKGLEGFLTHGNEEGLLVGFGLNPGELVGGTADFIARRTIRPAMRAAREAQPLLGLLRKQRRPFYLFACYGADSGAGQQVANVLRRDVIAFEGPLAPLEKNIQAHTVYHILETPGGIEKVYGNVARRTFTPEIPMEVD
;
A
#
# COMPACT_ATOMS: atom_id res chain seq x y z
N MET A 1 1.16 -13.87 -21.22
CA MET A 1 0.86 -13.07 -20.02
C MET A 1 2.09 -12.21 -19.75
N GLY A 2 1.97 -10.88 -19.78
CA GLY A 2 3.12 -10.01 -19.47
C GLY A 2 3.61 -10.18 -18.03
N PRO A 3 4.89 -9.87 -17.76
CA PRO A 3 5.43 -9.95 -16.41
C PRO A 3 4.63 -9.04 -15.49
N LEU A 4 4.49 -9.49 -14.27
CA LEU A 4 3.89 -8.75 -13.18
C LEU A 4 4.71 -7.47 -12.91
N ALA A 5 4.05 -6.39 -12.46
CA ALA A 5 4.68 -5.08 -12.37
C ALA A 5 4.52 -4.46 -10.99
N PHE A 6 5.53 -3.67 -10.60
CA PHE A 6 5.45 -2.79 -9.46
C PHE A 6 5.91 -1.40 -9.87
N THR A 7 5.41 -0.39 -9.18
CA THR A 7 5.86 1.00 -9.33
C THR A 7 6.47 1.42 -8.00
N SER A 8 7.75 1.75 -8.00
CA SER A 8 8.46 2.24 -6.81
C SER A 8 8.84 3.71 -6.95
N ALA A 9 8.90 4.40 -5.82
CA ALA A 9 9.48 5.73 -5.73
C ALA A 9 10.37 5.83 -4.51
N HIS A 10 11.55 6.41 -4.71
CA HIS A 10 12.45 6.83 -3.66
C HIS A 10 12.52 8.35 -3.71
N GLY A 11 12.29 9.03 -2.60
CA GLY A 11 12.29 10.49 -2.61
C GLY A 11 12.38 11.08 -1.22
N ARG A 12 12.74 12.36 -1.20
CA ARG A 12 12.73 13.16 0.02
C ARG A 12 11.28 13.39 0.43
N VAL A 13 10.96 13.12 1.70
CA VAL A 13 9.66 13.43 2.26
C VAL A 13 9.60 14.91 2.57
N ILE A 14 8.68 15.62 1.94
CA ILE A 14 8.36 17.01 2.22
C ILE A 14 7.25 17.07 3.26
N ASN A 15 7.27 18.11 4.10
CA ASN A 15 6.32 18.30 5.20
C ASN A 15 6.41 17.25 6.32
N THR A 16 7.64 16.93 6.74
CA THR A 16 7.93 16.16 7.96
C THR A 16 8.73 17.03 8.93
N THR A 17 8.64 16.72 10.22
CA THR A 17 9.48 17.29 11.27
C THR A 17 10.92 16.76 11.21
N GLU A 18 11.16 15.66 10.49
CA GLU A 18 12.49 15.07 10.29
C GLU A 18 13.22 15.69 9.09
N PRO A 19 14.25 16.54 9.32
CA PRO A 19 15.03 17.09 8.22
C PRO A 19 15.78 15.98 7.48
N ASN A 20 15.74 16.02 6.15
CA ASN A 20 16.40 15.04 5.26
C ASN A 20 15.86 13.60 5.40
N TRP A 21 14.60 13.44 5.75
CA TRP A 21 13.97 12.12 5.68
C TRP A 21 13.78 11.67 4.22
N TRP A 22 14.32 10.51 3.89
CA TRP A 22 14.11 9.82 2.63
C TRP A 22 13.29 8.57 2.88
N ALA A 23 12.36 8.31 1.97
CA ALA A 23 11.46 7.19 2.05
C ALA A 23 11.39 6.45 0.72
N ASP A 24 11.09 5.17 0.83
CA ASP A 24 10.67 4.34 -0.28
C ASP A 24 9.19 4.05 -0.16
N MET A 25 8.50 4.05 -1.29
CA MET A 25 7.16 3.51 -1.39
C MET A 25 7.01 2.68 -2.63
N VAL A 26 6.13 1.68 -2.57
CA VAL A 26 5.95 0.72 -3.66
C VAL A 26 4.50 0.37 -3.81
N TYR A 27 4.00 0.43 -5.04
CA TYR A 27 2.73 -0.14 -5.43
C TYR A 27 2.95 -1.48 -6.13
N PHE A 28 2.22 -2.51 -5.71
CA PHE A 28 2.24 -3.85 -6.28
C PHE A 28 0.92 -4.17 -6.97
N ASP A 29 0.96 -4.67 -8.21
CA ASP A 29 -0.22 -5.14 -8.94
C ASP A 29 -0.56 -6.62 -8.69
N SER A 30 0.28 -7.29 -7.92
CA SER A 30 0.30 -8.73 -7.63
C SER A 30 1.06 -9.01 -6.34
N ILE A 31 0.59 -10.04 -5.63
CA ILE A 31 1.19 -10.59 -4.41
C ILE A 31 0.97 -12.10 -4.45
N ASN A 32 1.93 -12.89 -3.96
CA ASN A 32 1.95 -14.35 -3.93
C ASN A 32 1.73 -14.99 -5.32
N GLY A 33 2.15 -14.35 -6.40
CA GLY A 33 1.93 -14.82 -7.77
C GLY A 33 0.49 -14.63 -8.28
N GLU A 34 -0.39 -14.00 -7.47
CA GLU A 34 -1.78 -13.74 -7.84
C GLU A 34 -1.95 -12.34 -8.45
N LYS A 35 -2.09 -12.26 -9.77
CA LYS A 35 -2.47 -11.01 -10.49
C LYS A 35 -3.72 -10.39 -9.87
N GLY A 36 -3.71 -9.08 -9.61
CA GLY A 36 -4.85 -8.33 -9.07
C GLY A 36 -5.01 -8.43 -7.55
N LEU A 37 -4.13 -9.19 -6.88
CA LEU A 37 -3.91 -9.08 -5.45
C LEU A 37 -2.95 -7.90 -5.22
N GLU A 38 -3.53 -6.70 -5.23
CA GLU A 38 -2.80 -5.42 -5.23
C GLU A 38 -2.37 -5.01 -3.81
N GLY A 39 -1.29 -4.25 -3.68
CA GLY A 39 -0.84 -3.71 -2.39
C GLY A 39 -0.01 -2.44 -2.49
N PHE A 40 0.22 -1.80 -1.35
CA PHE A 40 1.03 -0.60 -1.22
C PHE A 40 1.89 -0.64 0.04
N LEU A 41 3.20 -0.50 -0.17
CA LEU A 41 4.22 -0.41 0.87
C LEU A 41 4.64 1.03 1.05
N THR A 42 4.61 1.48 2.30
CA THR A 42 4.97 2.84 2.68
C THR A 42 5.33 2.91 4.17
N HIS A 43 5.88 4.04 4.59
CA HIS A 43 5.99 4.36 6.01
C HIS A 43 4.63 4.75 6.58
N GLY A 44 4.42 4.38 7.85
CA GLY A 44 3.28 4.80 8.65
C GLY A 44 3.70 5.15 10.08
N ASN A 45 2.80 5.79 10.84
CA ASN A 45 3.01 6.08 12.25
C ASN A 45 1.76 5.76 13.09
N GLU A 46 1.88 5.87 14.41
CA GLU A 46 0.82 5.57 15.37
C GLU A 46 -0.42 6.48 15.21
N GLU A 47 -0.26 7.65 14.58
CA GLU A 47 -1.32 8.63 14.31
C GLU A 47 -2.08 8.35 13.00
N GLY A 48 -1.65 7.36 12.22
CA GLY A 48 -2.29 6.96 10.97
C GLY A 48 -1.89 7.81 9.78
N LEU A 49 -0.77 8.51 9.88
CA LEU A 49 -0.14 9.19 8.75
C LEU A 49 0.60 8.16 7.90
N LEU A 50 0.54 8.34 6.59
CA LEU A 50 1.24 7.55 5.58
C LEU A 50 2.12 8.45 4.71
N VAL A 51 3.08 7.85 4.00
CA VAL A 51 3.86 8.54 2.95
C VAL A 51 3.33 8.18 1.56
N GLY A 52 3.30 9.17 0.65
CA GLY A 52 2.85 9.00 -0.73
C GLY A 52 3.53 9.96 -1.71
N PHE A 53 3.09 9.96 -2.97
CA PHE A 53 3.57 10.93 -3.98
C PHE A 53 3.19 12.37 -3.61
N GLY A 54 4.18 13.26 -3.64
CA GLY A 54 4.02 14.70 -3.50
C GLY A 54 3.36 15.36 -4.71
N LEU A 55 3.33 16.69 -4.72
CA LEU A 55 2.79 17.46 -5.84
C LEU A 55 3.74 17.46 -7.04
N ASN A 56 5.05 17.50 -6.79
CA ASN A 56 6.06 17.51 -7.84
C ASN A 56 6.64 16.11 -8.08
N PRO A 57 7.09 15.81 -9.32
CA PRO A 57 7.80 14.56 -9.61
C PRO A 57 9.04 14.39 -8.73
N GLY A 58 9.21 13.21 -8.14
CA GLY A 58 10.35 12.88 -7.27
C GLY A 58 10.21 13.30 -5.81
N GLU A 59 9.14 14.04 -5.46
CA GLU A 59 8.83 14.35 -4.06
C GLU A 59 7.89 13.32 -3.45
N LEU A 60 8.12 13.00 -2.17
CA LEU A 60 7.19 12.26 -1.35
C LEU A 60 6.59 13.18 -0.29
N VAL A 61 5.38 12.90 0.19
CA VAL A 61 4.69 13.70 1.20
C VAL A 61 4.10 12.81 2.29
N GLY A 62 4.19 13.25 3.54
CA GLY A 62 3.46 12.66 4.65
C GLY A 62 2.06 13.28 4.78
N GLY A 63 1.05 12.46 5.05
CA GLY A 63 -0.33 12.93 5.23
C GLY A 63 -1.27 11.86 5.75
N THR A 64 -2.54 12.21 5.97
CA THR A 64 -3.56 11.26 6.41
C THR A 64 -3.72 10.12 5.41
N ALA A 65 -4.08 8.93 5.90
CA ALA A 65 -4.19 7.75 5.05
C ALA A 65 -5.25 7.91 3.94
N ASP A 66 -6.35 8.63 4.18
CA ASP A 66 -7.35 8.92 3.15
C ASP A 66 -6.80 9.84 2.04
N PHE A 67 -6.03 10.85 2.42
CA PHE A 67 -5.36 11.76 1.47
C PHE A 67 -4.39 10.99 0.59
N ILE A 68 -3.52 10.18 1.19
CA ILE A 68 -2.54 9.35 0.48
C ILE A 68 -3.24 8.31 -0.41
N ALA A 69 -4.33 7.70 0.05
CA ALA A 69 -5.11 6.78 -0.77
C ALA A 69 -5.70 7.46 -2.03
N ARG A 70 -6.22 8.69 -1.90
CA ARG A 70 -6.80 9.44 -3.04
C ARG A 70 -5.73 9.93 -4.00
N ARG A 71 -4.58 10.38 -3.48
CA ARG A 71 -3.51 11.05 -4.23
C ARG A 71 -2.51 10.09 -4.87
N THR A 72 -2.27 8.94 -4.25
CA THR A 72 -1.21 8.01 -4.61
C THR A 72 -1.76 6.63 -4.97
N ILE A 73 -2.44 5.96 -4.03
CA ILE A 73 -2.82 4.55 -4.20
C ILE A 73 -3.84 4.37 -5.34
N ARG A 74 -4.95 5.12 -5.30
CA ARG A 74 -6.01 4.98 -6.29
C ARG A 74 -5.57 5.34 -7.72
N PRO A 75 -4.78 6.42 -7.94
CA PRO A 75 -4.16 6.68 -9.24
C PRO A 75 -3.23 5.55 -9.69
N ALA A 76 -2.38 4.99 -8.82
CA ALA A 76 -1.50 3.87 -9.16
C ALA A 76 -2.30 2.62 -9.59
N MET A 77 -3.38 2.30 -8.88
CA MET A 77 -4.30 1.21 -9.27
C MET A 77 -4.96 1.45 -10.63
N ARG A 78 -5.30 2.70 -10.95
CA ARG A 78 -5.86 3.04 -12.26
C ARG A 78 -4.82 2.85 -13.35
N ALA A 79 -3.62 3.42 -13.16
CA ALA A 79 -2.52 3.30 -14.11
C ALA A 79 -2.14 1.82 -14.36
N ALA A 80 -2.11 0.99 -13.32
CA ALA A 80 -1.86 -0.44 -13.44
C ALA A 80 -2.92 -1.16 -14.30
N ARG A 81 -4.21 -0.81 -14.13
CA ARG A 81 -5.30 -1.36 -14.96
C ARG A 81 -5.27 -0.87 -16.39
N GLU A 82 -4.87 0.37 -16.62
CA GLU A 82 -4.68 0.91 -17.97
C GLU A 82 -3.53 0.20 -18.69
N ALA A 83 -2.42 -0.04 -17.98
CA ALA A 83 -1.28 -0.79 -18.50
C ALA A 83 -1.58 -2.30 -18.69
N GLN A 84 -2.44 -2.87 -17.84
CA GLN A 84 -2.85 -4.26 -17.88
C GLN A 84 -4.39 -4.40 -17.79
N PRO A 85 -5.12 -4.30 -18.91
CA PRO A 85 -6.59 -4.32 -18.93
C PRO A 85 -7.22 -5.55 -18.27
N LEU A 86 -6.51 -6.69 -18.28
CA LEU A 86 -6.95 -7.93 -17.62
C LEU A 86 -7.15 -7.77 -16.11
N LEU A 87 -6.42 -6.87 -15.43
CA LEU A 87 -6.62 -6.58 -14.01
C LEU A 87 -8.02 -6.00 -13.74
N GLY A 88 -8.57 -5.24 -14.69
CA GLY A 88 -9.91 -4.67 -14.60
C GLY A 88 -11.03 -5.71 -14.70
N LEU A 89 -10.75 -6.90 -15.24
CA LEU A 89 -11.70 -8.01 -15.38
C LEU A 89 -11.76 -8.91 -14.14
N LEU A 90 -10.82 -8.75 -13.20
CA LEU A 90 -10.75 -9.55 -11.98
C LEU A 90 -11.74 -9.04 -10.93
N ARG A 91 -12.51 -9.96 -10.33
CA ARG A 91 -13.49 -9.63 -9.28
C ARG A 91 -12.81 -9.12 -8.01
N LYS A 92 -13.12 -7.90 -7.60
CA LYS A 92 -12.58 -7.25 -6.38
C LYS A 92 -13.06 -7.87 -5.07
N GLN A 93 -14.29 -8.40 -5.03
CA GLN A 93 -14.98 -8.92 -3.82
C GLN A 93 -14.30 -10.13 -3.15
N ARG A 94 -13.18 -10.63 -3.67
CA ARG A 94 -12.39 -11.73 -3.08
C ARG A 94 -10.90 -11.46 -3.06
N ARG A 95 -10.52 -10.21 -3.32
CA ARG A 95 -9.13 -9.79 -3.43
C ARG A 95 -8.99 -8.59 -2.53
N PRO A 96 -8.58 -8.72 -1.27
CA PRO A 96 -8.29 -7.55 -0.46
C PRO A 96 -7.14 -6.74 -1.09
N PHE A 97 -7.01 -5.50 -0.66
CA PHE A 97 -5.84 -4.67 -0.91
C PHE A 97 -4.90 -4.75 0.29
N TYR A 98 -3.60 -4.93 0.07
CA TYR A 98 -2.64 -5.00 1.18
C TYR A 98 -2.02 -3.64 1.45
N LEU A 99 -2.16 -3.14 2.68
CA LEU A 99 -1.48 -1.94 3.16
C LEU A 99 -0.31 -2.34 4.04
N PHE A 100 0.91 -2.29 3.49
CA PHE A 100 2.14 -2.56 4.21
C PHE A 100 2.71 -1.26 4.79
N ALA A 101 2.16 -0.83 5.93
CA ALA A 101 2.61 0.34 6.66
C ALA A 101 2.69 0.06 8.16
N CYS A 102 3.68 0.64 8.85
CA CYS A 102 3.76 0.60 10.30
C CYS A 102 2.47 1.13 10.91
N TYR A 103 1.95 0.42 11.91
CA TYR A 103 0.72 0.72 12.63
C TYR A 103 -0.51 0.85 11.72
N GLY A 104 -0.47 0.28 10.51
CA GLY A 104 -1.53 0.44 9.52
C GLY A 104 -2.91 -0.02 10.02
N ALA A 105 -2.95 -1.05 10.85
CA ALA A 105 -4.18 -1.51 11.50
C ALA A 105 -4.54 -0.66 12.73
N ASP A 106 -3.60 -0.49 13.67
CA ASP A 106 -3.87 0.09 14.99
C ASP A 106 -4.20 1.58 14.95
N SER A 107 -3.63 2.30 13.99
CA SER A 107 -3.84 3.75 13.82
C SER A 107 -5.14 4.12 13.09
N GLY A 108 -5.88 3.13 12.58
CA GLY A 108 -7.06 3.35 11.73
C GLY A 108 -6.74 3.73 10.27
N ALA A 109 -5.46 3.80 9.88
CA ALA A 109 -5.05 4.07 8.50
C ALA A 109 -5.66 3.07 7.50
N GLY A 110 -5.69 1.78 7.84
CA GLY A 110 -6.27 0.72 7.02
C GLY A 110 -7.75 0.97 6.69
N GLN A 111 -8.55 1.41 7.68
CA GLN A 111 -9.96 1.74 7.46
C GLN A 111 -10.13 2.96 6.56
N GLN A 112 -9.32 4.01 6.74
CA GLN A 112 -9.35 5.20 5.88
C GLN A 112 -9.04 4.83 4.42
N VAL A 113 -8.04 3.98 4.19
CA VAL A 113 -7.72 3.45 2.85
C VAL A 113 -8.89 2.61 2.32
N ALA A 114 -9.47 1.72 3.12
CA ALA A 114 -10.59 0.86 2.72
C ALA A 114 -11.80 1.70 2.24
N ASN A 115 -12.12 2.76 2.97
CA ASN A 115 -13.20 3.68 2.65
C ASN A 115 -12.96 4.39 1.29
N VAL A 116 -11.74 4.85 1.04
CA VAL A 116 -11.37 5.51 -0.23
C VAL A 116 -11.41 4.52 -1.40
N LEU A 117 -10.90 3.31 -1.21
CA LEU A 117 -10.82 2.30 -2.26
C LEU A 117 -12.15 1.56 -2.50
N ARG A 118 -13.09 1.66 -1.55
CA ARG A 118 -14.31 0.85 -1.49
C ARG A 118 -14.01 -0.63 -1.71
N ARG A 119 -12.98 -1.11 -1.01
CA ARG A 119 -12.44 -2.47 -1.11
C ARG A 119 -11.88 -2.88 0.24
N ASP A 120 -12.00 -4.17 0.57
CA ASP A 120 -11.40 -4.70 1.79
C ASP A 120 -9.89 -4.41 1.82
N VAL A 121 -9.36 -3.98 2.97
CA VAL A 121 -7.93 -3.72 3.16
C VAL A 121 -7.38 -4.64 4.25
N ILE A 122 -6.30 -5.35 3.97
CA ILE A 122 -5.50 -6.01 5.00
C ILE A 122 -4.39 -5.04 5.41
N ALA A 123 -4.39 -4.61 6.67
CA ALA A 123 -3.32 -3.82 7.26
C ALA A 123 -2.65 -4.58 8.42
N PHE A 124 -1.46 -4.12 8.82
CA PHE A 124 -0.62 -4.77 9.81
C PHE A 124 -0.59 -3.99 11.12
N GLU A 125 -0.50 -4.72 12.23
CA GLU A 125 -0.43 -4.17 13.58
C GLU A 125 1.01 -3.76 13.92
N GLY A 126 1.16 -2.74 14.76
CA GLY A 126 2.44 -2.35 15.32
C GLY A 126 3.50 -1.87 14.31
N PRO A 127 4.73 -1.67 14.77
CA PRO A 127 5.83 -1.37 13.87
C PRO A 127 6.06 -2.58 12.95
N LEU A 128 6.03 -2.34 11.64
CA LEU A 128 6.53 -3.33 10.71
C LEU A 128 8.04 -3.40 10.90
N ALA A 129 8.56 -4.59 11.23
CA ALA A 129 10.00 -4.80 11.31
C ALA A 129 10.60 -4.23 10.02
N PRO A 130 11.60 -3.33 10.12
CA PRO A 130 12.19 -2.80 8.92
C PRO A 130 12.70 -4.01 8.15
N LEU A 131 12.23 -4.14 6.91
CA LEU A 131 13.03 -4.71 5.84
C LEU A 131 14.48 -4.39 6.17
N GLU A 132 15.34 -5.42 6.32
CA GLU A 132 16.74 -5.23 6.72
C GLU A 132 17.29 -3.94 6.11
N LYS A 133 17.90 -3.06 6.92
CA LYS A 133 18.36 -1.73 6.45
C LYS A 133 18.98 -1.89 5.06
N ASN A 134 18.40 -1.23 4.05
CA ASN A 134 18.77 -1.28 2.63
C ASN A 134 18.19 -2.40 1.74
N ILE A 135 17.14 -3.13 2.14
CA ILE A 135 16.44 -3.98 1.18
C ILE A 135 15.85 -3.10 0.07
N GLN A 136 16.10 -3.47 -1.18
CA GLN A 136 15.55 -2.75 -2.33
C GLN A 136 14.08 -3.15 -2.54
N ALA A 137 13.25 -2.22 -3.01
CA ALA A 137 11.85 -2.47 -3.37
C ALA A 137 11.68 -3.71 -4.26
N HIS A 138 12.63 -3.94 -5.17
CA HIS A 138 12.65 -5.11 -6.04
C HIS A 138 12.82 -6.43 -5.27
N THR A 139 13.64 -6.44 -4.22
CA THR A 139 13.82 -7.61 -3.34
C THR A 139 12.54 -7.92 -2.59
N VAL A 140 11.87 -6.90 -2.03
CA VAL A 140 10.57 -7.07 -1.37
C VAL A 140 9.56 -7.66 -2.34
N TYR A 141 9.50 -7.12 -3.54
CA TYR A 141 8.59 -7.58 -4.58
C TYR A 141 8.78 -9.08 -4.88
N HIS A 142 10.03 -9.51 -5.13
CA HIS A 142 10.31 -10.93 -5.38
C HIS A 142 9.94 -11.85 -4.22
N ILE A 143 10.14 -11.41 -2.98
CA ILE A 143 9.76 -12.21 -1.82
C ILE A 143 8.23 -12.32 -1.73
N LEU A 144 7.52 -11.20 -1.91
CA LEU A 144 6.06 -11.16 -1.91
C LEU A 144 5.45 -12.05 -2.99
N GLU A 145 6.15 -12.27 -4.11
CA GLU A 145 5.69 -13.17 -5.18
C GLU A 145 5.82 -14.67 -4.86
N THR A 146 6.52 -15.03 -3.77
CA THR A 146 6.61 -16.42 -3.33
C THR A 146 5.42 -16.81 -2.45
N PRO A 147 4.96 -18.08 -2.45
CA PRO A 147 3.97 -18.53 -1.49
C PRO A 147 4.41 -18.25 -0.04
N GLY A 148 3.51 -17.66 0.74
CA GLY A 148 3.79 -17.19 2.10
C GLY A 148 4.73 -15.97 2.15
N GLY A 149 4.82 -15.21 1.07
CA GLY A 149 5.76 -14.09 0.92
C GLY A 149 5.53 -13.00 1.96
N ILE A 150 4.27 -12.72 2.29
CA ILE A 150 3.89 -11.75 3.33
C ILE A 150 4.48 -12.15 4.69
N GLU A 151 4.34 -13.41 5.10
CA GLU A 151 4.87 -13.92 6.37
C GLU A 151 6.41 -13.89 6.39
N LYS A 152 7.06 -14.03 5.23
CA LYS A 152 8.52 -13.89 5.12
C LYS A 152 8.99 -12.45 5.27
N VAL A 153 8.23 -11.49 4.74
CA VAL A 153 8.61 -10.06 4.79
C VAL A 153 8.29 -9.45 6.15
N TYR A 154 7.14 -9.77 6.74
CA TYR A 154 6.61 -9.08 7.92
C TYR A 154 6.48 -9.98 9.16
N GLY A 155 6.84 -11.26 9.08
CA GLY A 155 6.69 -12.22 10.19
C GLY A 155 5.23 -12.52 10.54
N ASN A 156 4.98 -12.97 11.77
CA ASN A 156 3.64 -13.27 12.29
C ASN A 156 2.81 -12.01 12.66
N VAL A 157 3.19 -10.82 12.20
CA VAL A 157 2.56 -9.53 12.56
C VAL A 157 1.24 -9.29 11.78
N ALA A 158 0.59 -10.36 11.32
CA ALA A 158 -0.54 -10.28 10.42
C ALA A 158 -1.88 -10.35 11.18
N ARG A 159 -2.59 -9.21 11.26
CA ARG A 159 -3.99 -9.03 10.79
C ARG A 159 -4.65 -7.73 11.27
N ARG A 160 -5.28 -7.00 10.35
CA ARG A 160 -6.76 -7.03 10.22
C ARG A 160 -7.26 -6.66 8.83
N THR A 161 -8.29 -7.40 8.41
CA THR A 161 -9.11 -7.15 7.21
C THR A 161 -10.19 -6.15 7.56
N PHE A 162 -10.17 -4.99 6.93
CA PHE A 162 -11.15 -3.92 7.09
C PHE A 162 -12.10 -3.94 5.91
N THR A 163 -13.39 -4.05 6.17
CA THR A 163 -14.41 -3.81 5.16
C THR A 163 -14.71 -2.31 5.11
N PRO A 164 -14.89 -1.71 3.91
CA PRO A 164 -15.21 -0.30 3.81
C PRO A 164 -16.48 0.03 4.59
N GLU A 165 -16.46 1.13 5.34
CA GLU A 165 -17.67 1.77 5.81
C GLU A 165 -18.30 2.45 4.59
N ILE A 166 -19.29 1.79 4.01
CA ILE A 166 -20.12 2.42 2.98
C ILE A 166 -21.02 3.40 3.74
N PRO A 167 -20.95 4.73 3.47
CA PRO A 167 -21.98 5.63 3.97
C PRO A 167 -23.29 5.11 3.41
N MET A 168 -24.27 4.81 4.27
CA MET A 168 -25.63 4.61 3.78
C MET A 168 -26.00 5.87 3.00
N GLU A 169 -26.10 5.77 1.69
CA GLU A 169 -26.92 6.70 0.94
C GLU A 169 -28.33 6.44 1.46
N VAL A 170 -28.76 7.33 2.36
CA VAL A 170 -30.16 7.42 2.75
C VAL A 170 -30.82 8.09 1.55
N ASP A 171 -31.59 7.31 0.80
CA ASP A 171 -32.47 7.79 -0.27
C ASP A 171 -33.41 8.90 0.22
#